data_AF-A0A5E7V969-F1
#
_entry.id   AF-A0A5E7V969-F1
#
_cell.length_a   1.000
_cell.length_b   1.000
_cell.length_c   1.000
_cell.angle_alpha   90.00
_cell.angle_beta   90.00
_cell.angle_gamma   90.00
#
_symmetry.space_group_name_H-M   'P 1'
#
loop_
_entity.id
_entity.type
_entity.pdbx_description
1 polymer ?
#
loop_
_entity_poly.entity_id
_entity_poly.type
_entity_poly.pdbx_seq_one_letter_code
_entity_poly.pdbx_strand_id
1 'polypeptide(L)'
;MRSSRDDGTDRTEHAANCPHCGQPHHYVEIKFQGENDPGYWEVDCPRCNQPFVIELNNPLESGSKLCKQIKARHEKSFAGDRSTVAHDVFRHNIDLNQNVWRFNYSATPLYQCAKGSADLEGLAKTALGNEISGVVRAYHTAQNYLLKGGPHHDYAVARVPVTCSCGGRHTATFYARLLMGTGTGPTSENDFLLADVSGAKFEETLDGIVSKDDAMDLLEKLIIRWNLLADQILIVSPFVGTTFMSSEKQLAIWEWLLGMLDSEKSVFLTRGATWMAYRKAMEEDGISVNLLEKFGLENRLVAMDARKQDFHAKFFAGISESVCEVMSGSANLVRGPSVENIGFKAMNRSAFEERYLERMKLKTPLPAPKRASKYWVLIDREPEGWRSRPMFDVPYIEGPKPKTLPESSSDVGAGH
;
A
#
# COMPACT_ATOMS: atom_id res chain seq x y z
N MET A 1 6.40 14.22 -20.89
CA MET A 1 6.44 15.58 -20.31
C MET A 1 5.22 16.35 -20.80
N ARG A 2 4.16 16.44 -19.98
CA ARG A 2 3.10 17.43 -20.15
C ARG A 2 3.19 18.34 -18.93
N SER A 3 3.34 19.64 -19.20
CA SER A 3 3.28 20.70 -18.20
C SER A 3 1.99 20.53 -17.40
N SER A 4 2.15 20.31 -16.09
CA SER A 4 1.11 20.62 -15.13
C SER A 4 0.75 22.09 -15.32
N ARG A 5 -0.54 22.41 -15.29
CA ARG A 5 -0.97 23.79 -15.10
C ARG A 5 -0.39 24.23 -13.76
N ASP A 6 0.52 25.18 -13.82
CA ASP A 6 1.11 25.84 -12.65
C ASP A 6 -0.03 26.59 -11.96
N ASP A 7 -0.52 26.08 -10.84
CA ASP A 7 -1.66 26.66 -10.11
C ASP A 7 -1.26 27.90 -9.29
N GLY A 8 -0.02 28.39 -9.46
CA GLY A 8 0.53 29.54 -8.77
C GLY A 8 0.85 29.27 -7.29
N THR A 9 0.78 28.01 -6.84
CA THR A 9 1.09 27.61 -5.46
C THR A 9 2.34 26.74 -5.40
N ASP A 10 3.31 27.13 -4.57
CA ASP A 10 4.43 26.29 -4.17
C ASP A 10 4.02 25.51 -2.92
N ARG A 11 4.24 24.19 -2.95
CA ARG A 11 3.94 23.27 -1.85
C ARG A 11 5.24 22.70 -1.34
N THR A 12 5.56 23.00 -0.10
CA THR A 12 6.81 22.55 0.52
C THR A 12 6.50 21.66 1.72
N GLU A 13 7.11 20.47 1.79
CA GLU A 13 7.02 19.63 2.98
C GLU A 13 8.04 20.04 4.04
N HIS A 14 7.58 20.00 5.29
CA HIS A 14 8.36 20.33 6.47
C HIS A 14 8.16 19.28 7.56
N ALA A 15 9.21 19.06 8.34
CA ALA A 15 9.16 18.41 9.63
C ALA A 15 9.67 19.39 10.70
N ALA A 16 8.94 19.54 11.80
CA ALA A 16 9.35 20.35 12.94
C ALA A 16 9.22 19.56 14.23
N ASN A 17 10.16 19.76 15.16
CA ASN A 17 10.20 18.97 16.39
C ASN A 17 9.51 19.70 17.55
N CYS A 18 8.71 18.96 18.30
CA CYS A 18 8.10 19.44 19.53
C CYS A 18 9.20 19.89 20.51
N PRO A 19 9.15 21.11 21.05
CA PRO A 19 10.23 21.65 21.87
C PRO A 19 10.38 20.95 23.22
N HIS A 20 9.34 20.25 23.67
CA HIS A 20 9.30 19.59 24.97
C HIS A 20 9.83 18.16 24.95
N CYS A 21 9.69 17.45 23.83
CA CYS A 21 10.01 16.02 23.77
C CYS A 21 10.72 15.57 22.48
N GLY A 22 10.97 16.49 21.55
CA GLY A 22 11.62 16.21 20.27
C GLY A 22 10.79 15.38 19.28
N GLN A 23 9.51 15.12 19.56
CA GLN A 23 8.63 14.39 18.64
C GLN A 23 8.51 15.16 17.31
N PRO A 24 8.76 14.55 16.15
CA PRO A 24 8.58 15.20 14.85
C PRO A 24 7.09 15.34 14.49
N HIS A 25 6.78 16.47 13.85
CA HIS A 25 5.48 16.83 13.31
C HIS A 25 5.63 17.27 11.84
N HIS A 26 4.98 16.54 10.93
CA HIS A 26 5.05 16.79 9.50
C HIS A 26 3.90 17.66 9.01
N TYR A 27 4.20 18.60 8.13
CA TYR A 27 3.22 19.51 7.54
C TYR A 27 3.65 19.96 6.15
N VAL A 28 2.68 20.46 5.39
CA VAL A 28 2.86 21.08 4.08
C VAL A 28 2.61 22.57 4.26
N GLU A 29 3.63 23.37 3.99
CA GLU A 29 3.51 24.82 3.89
C GLU A 29 3.12 25.18 2.45
N ILE A 30 2.04 25.95 2.29
CA ILE A 30 1.62 26.50 1.00
C ILE A 30 2.18 27.91 0.88
N LYS A 31 2.77 28.22 -0.28
CA LYS A 31 3.17 29.59 -0.64
C LYS A 31 2.56 30.00 -1.96
N PHE A 32 2.04 31.22 -2.00
CA PHE A 32 1.57 31.84 -3.24
C PHE A 32 2.72 32.62 -3.89
N GLN A 33 2.68 32.75 -5.21
CA GLN A 33 3.60 33.65 -5.92
C GLN A 33 3.41 35.15 -5.56
N GLY A 34 2.32 35.49 -4.88
CA GLY A 34 2.00 36.83 -4.39
C GLY A 34 2.34 37.05 -2.92
N GLU A 35 1.48 37.81 -2.22
CA GLU A 35 1.60 38.03 -0.78
C GLU A 35 1.32 36.74 -0.01
N ASN A 36 2.07 36.53 1.07
CA ASN A 36 1.96 35.36 1.92
C ASN A 36 1.80 35.84 3.36
N ASP A 37 0.77 35.35 4.03
CA ASP A 37 0.44 35.80 5.38
C ASP A 37 1.28 35.05 6.42
N PRO A 38 2.14 35.73 7.19
CA PRO A 38 2.91 35.08 8.24
C PRO A 38 1.98 34.68 9.38
N GLY A 39 2.14 33.46 9.87
CA GLY A 39 1.24 32.93 10.88
C GLY A 39 1.83 31.78 11.68
N TYR A 40 0.95 31.15 12.44
CA TYR A 40 1.29 29.96 13.22
C TYR A 40 0.11 29.03 13.45
N TRP A 41 0.43 27.79 13.78
CA TRP A 41 -0.49 26.80 14.33
C TRP A 41 -0.21 26.57 15.81
N GLU A 42 -1.29 26.46 16.59
CA GLU A 42 -1.23 25.88 17.94
C GLU A 42 -1.49 24.38 17.84
N VAL A 43 -0.55 23.58 18.34
CA VAL A 43 -0.54 22.13 18.17
C VAL A 43 -0.38 21.43 19.51
N ASP A 44 -1.18 20.39 19.76
CA ASP A 44 -0.95 19.47 20.86
C ASP A 44 -0.03 18.33 20.45
N CYS A 45 1.08 18.16 21.16
CA CYS A 45 1.97 17.04 20.91
C CYS A 45 1.33 15.73 21.37
N PRO A 46 1.11 14.72 20.50
CA PRO A 46 0.47 13.47 20.89
C PRO A 46 1.34 12.59 21.81
N ARG A 47 2.64 12.90 21.95
CA ARG A 47 3.57 12.13 22.78
C ARG A 47 3.62 12.63 24.22
N CYS A 48 3.77 13.94 24.42
CA CYS A 48 3.90 14.53 25.76
C CYS A 48 2.64 15.29 26.21
N ASN A 49 1.63 15.41 25.34
CA ASN A 49 0.39 16.20 25.56
C ASN A 49 0.63 17.67 25.92
N GLN A 50 1.83 18.20 25.64
CA GLN A 50 2.13 19.61 25.82
C GLN A 50 1.78 20.39 24.55
N PRO A 51 1.16 21.58 24.67
CA PRO A 51 0.95 22.46 23.55
C PRO A 51 2.27 23.10 23.11
N PHE A 52 2.40 23.35 21.81
CA PHE A 52 3.51 24.07 21.21
C PHE A 52 3.04 24.75 19.92
N VAL A 53 3.93 25.57 19.34
CA VAL A 53 3.62 26.42 18.18
C VAL A 53 4.47 26.03 16.98
N ILE A 54 3.86 25.96 15.79
CA ILE A 54 4.58 25.84 14.51
C ILE A 54 4.37 27.14 13.75
N GLU A 55 5.44 27.86 13.44
CA GLU A 55 5.38 29.06 12.60
C GLU A 55 5.47 28.69 11.12
N LEU A 56 4.60 29.28 10.30
CA LEU A 56 4.50 29.01 8.87
C LEU A 56 3.74 30.13 8.15
N ASN A 57 3.84 30.15 6.82
CA ASN A 57 3.06 31.03 5.96
C ASN A 57 1.72 30.41 5.58
N ASN A 58 0.72 31.25 5.35
CA ASN A 58 -0.63 30.87 4.92
C ASN A 58 -1.19 29.72 5.78
N PRO A 59 -1.33 29.93 7.10
CA PRO A 59 -1.69 28.90 8.05
C PRO A 59 -3.09 28.34 7.79
N LEU A 60 -3.99 29.00 7.06
CA LEU A 60 -5.30 28.46 6.73
C LEU A 60 -5.23 27.45 5.57
N GLU A 61 -4.39 27.70 4.58
CA GLU A 61 -4.23 26.91 3.36
C GLU A 61 -3.22 25.76 3.53
N SER A 62 -2.25 25.93 4.43
CA SER A 62 -1.27 24.91 4.77
C SER A 62 -1.92 23.66 5.37
N GLY A 63 -1.33 22.49 5.16
CA GLY A 63 -1.94 21.20 5.46
C GLY A 63 -1.10 20.31 6.37
N SER A 64 -1.72 19.44 7.17
CA SER A 64 -1.01 18.34 7.84
C SER A 64 -1.91 17.12 7.91
N LYS A 65 -1.31 15.92 7.80
CA LYS A 65 -1.99 14.64 8.08
C LYS A 65 -2.42 14.53 9.55
N LEU A 66 -1.89 15.39 10.44
CA LEU A 66 -2.23 15.51 11.86
C LEU A 66 -3.24 16.65 12.12
N CYS A 67 -4.23 16.84 11.24
CA CYS A 67 -5.19 17.94 11.35
C CYS A 67 -5.95 17.98 12.69
N LYS A 68 -6.13 16.82 13.34
CA LYS A 68 -6.80 16.69 14.64
C LYS A 68 -5.98 17.26 15.81
N GLN A 69 -4.68 17.39 15.64
CA GLN A 69 -3.75 17.91 16.65
C GLN A 69 -3.59 19.43 16.56
N ILE A 70 -4.03 20.04 15.45
CA ILE A 70 -4.02 21.49 15.26
C ILE A 70 -5.26 22.07 15.93
N LYS A 71 -5.07 22.79 17.04
CA LYS A 71 -6.14 23.43 17.81
C LYS A 71 -6.62 24.72 17.15
N ALA A 72 -5.69 25.52 16.68
CA ALA A 72 -5.97 26.84 16.13
C ALA A 72 -4.94 27.23 15.07
N ARG A 73 -5.36 28.11 14.17
CA ARG A 73 -4.58 28.63 13.04
C ARG A 73 -4.69 30.15 13.07
N HIS A 74 -3.56 30.85 12.98
CA HIS A 74 -3.50 32.29 13.19
C HIS A 74 -2.66 32.97 12.11
N GLU A 75 -3.25 33.91 11.37
CA GLU A 75 -2.60 34.75 10.35
C GLU A 75 -1.99 36.01 10.97
N LYS A 76 -1.13 35.81 11.96
CA LYS A 76 -0.32 36.87 12.55
C LYS A 76 0.92 36.26 13.17
N SER A 77 1.99 37.03 13.27
CA SER A 77 3.21 36.57 13.96
C SER A 77 2.94 36.17 15.41
N PHE A 78 3.59 35.10 15.86
CA PHE A 78 3.48 34.65 17.24
C PHE A 78 4.25 35.59 18.18
N ALA A 79 3.56 36.13 19.18
CA ALA A 79 4.12 37.05 20.18
C ALA A 79 4.28 36.42 21.58
N GLY A 80 4.07 35.11 21.70
CA GLY A 80 4.19 34.39 22.97
C GLY A 80 5.62 33.92 23.28
N ASP A 81 5.73 33.02 24.25
CA ASP A 81 7.02 32.48 24.69
C ASP A 81 7.70 31.65 23.59
N ARG A 82 8.89 32.08 23.15
CA ARG A 82 9.68 31.40 22.11
C ARG A 82 10.11 29.99 22.52
N SER A 83 10.15 29.66 23.81
CA SER A 83 10.44 28.30 24.28
C SER A 83 9.39 27.27 23.83
N THR A 84 8.18 27.74 23.50
CA THR A 84 7.07 26.92 23.02
C THR A 84 7.03 26.76 21.50
N VAL A 85 7.89 27.47 20.76
CA VAL A 85 7.97 27.35 19.30
C VAL A 85 8.77 26.10 18.95
N ALA A 86 8.27 25.35 17.97
CA ALA A 86 8.95 24.18 17.43
C ALA A 86 10.39 24.54 17.02
N HIS A 87 11.33 23.67 17.37
CA HIS A 87 12.73 23.83 16.97
C HIS A 87 13.10 22.83 15.88
N ASP A 88 14.29 23.03 15.31
CA ASP A 88 14.83 22.18 14.26
C ASP A 88 13.84 22.02 13.10
N VAL A 89 13.49 23.10 12.38
CA VAL A 89 12.57 22.97 11.23
C VAL A 89 13.36 22.47 10.01
N PHE A 90 12.95 21.36 9.43
CA PHE A 90 13.59 20.74 8.27
C PHE A 90 12.66 20.78 7.06
N ARG A 91 13.09 21.45 6.00
CA ARG A 91 12.43 21.44 4.68
C ARG A 91 12.90 20.20 3.91
N HIS A 92 11.97 19.43 3.35
CA HIS A 92 12.29 18.25 2.57
C HIS A 92 11.34 18.03 1.40
N ASN A 93 11.76 17.17 0.48
CA ASN A 93 10.94 16.53 -0.56
C ASN A 93 11.08 15.00 -0.49
N ILE A 94 11.57 14.50 0.64
CA ILE A 94 11.85 13.09 0.88
C ILE A 94 10.56 12.44 1.37
N ASP A 95 10.08 11.43 0.64
CA ASP A 95 9.07 10.49 1.11
C ASP A 95 9.58 9.06 0.92
N LEU A 96 10.35 8.57 1.90
CA LEU A 96 10.84 7.18 1.90
C LEU A 96 9.73 6.14 2.08
N ASN A 97 8.49 6.57 2.36
CA ASN A 97 7.32 5.71 2.53
C ASN A 97 6.36 5.85 1.34
N GLN A 98 6.78 6.49 0.25
CA GLN A 98 5.97 6.63 -0.96
C GLN A 98 5.79 5.27 -1.65
N ASN A 99 4.54 4.89 -1.84
CA ASN A 99 4.19 3.69 -2.60
C ASN A 99 4.26 3.98 -4.11
N VAL A 100 5.02 3.17 -4.85
CA VAL A 100 5.16 3.21 -6.31
C VAL A 100 4.58 1.92 -6.92
N TRP A 101 3.32 1.63 -6.60
CA TRP A 101 2.67 0.40 -7.05
C TRP A 101 2.40 0.41 -8.55
N ARG A 102 2.91 -0.61 -9.25
CA ARG A 102 2.66 -0.83 -10.68
C ARG A 102 2.57 -2.32 -10.96
N PHE A 103 1.53 -2.73 -11.67
CA PHE A 103 1.42 -4.12 -12.11
C PHE A 103 2.20 -4.32 -13.41
N ASN A 104 3.22 -5.19 -13.40
CA ASN A 104 4.05 -5.46 -14.56
C ASN A 104 3.45 -6.58 -15.44
N TYR A 105 2.71 -6.17 -16.48
CA TYR A 105 2.09 -7.08 -17.45
C TYR A 105 3.08 -7.71 -18.45
N SER A 106 4.33 -7.24 -18.51
CA SER A 106 5.36 -7.81 -19.39
C SER A 106 6.24 -8.87 -18.71
N ALA A 107 6.17 -8.95 -17.38
CA ALA A 107 6.85 -9.95 -16.56
C ALA A 107 6.12 -11.29 -16.57
N THR A 108 6.76 -12.32 -15.99
CA THR A 108 6.20 -13.68 -15.91
C THR A 108 4.78 -13.70 -15.32
N PRO A 109 3.78 -14.24 -16.03
CA PRO A 109 2.38 -14.13 -15.65
C PRO A 109 2.07 -15.00 -14.42
N LEU A 110 1.46 -14.39 -13.41
CA LEU A 110 0.92 -15.06 -12.23
C LEU A 110 -0.43 -15.71 -12.56
N TYR A 111 -1.29 -15.01 -13.32
CA TYR A 111 -2.63 -15.48 -13.64
C TYR A 111 -2.66 -16.17 -15.02
N GLN A 112 -2.62 -17.49 -15.01
CA GLN A 112 -2.77 -18.31 -16.23
C GLN A 112 -4.08 -19.07 -16.27
N CYS A 113 -4.63 -19.25 -17.47
CA CYS A 113 -5.81 -20.07 -17.67
C CYS A 113 -5.52 -21.55 -17.36
N ALA A 114 -6.33 -22.17 -16.50
CA ALA A 114 -6.16 -23.59 -16.16
C ALA A 114 -6.29 -24.53 -17.38
N LYS A 115 -7.17 -24.19 -18.34
CA LYS A 115 -7.45 -25.05 -19.50
C LYS A 115 -6.49 -24.87 -20.67
N GLY A 116 -6.02 -23.65 -20.90
CA GLY A 116 -5.25 -23.30 -22.11
C GLY A 116 -3.88 -22.68 -21.84
N SER A 117 -3.49 -22.49 -20.58
CA SER A 117 -2.27 -21.78 -20.16
C SER A 117 -2.09 -20.39 -20.75
N ALA A 118 -3.15 -19.80 -21.32
CA ALA A 118 -3.13 -18.45 -21.83
C ALA A 118 -2.87 -17.45 -20.70
N ASP A 119 -2.08 -16.43 -20.99
CA ASP A 119 -1.87 -15.29 -20.09
C ASP A 119 -3.20 -14.53 -19.90
N LEU A 120 -3.76 -14.63 -18.70
CA LEU A 120 -5.00 -13.94 -18.37
C LEU A 120 -4.76 -12.48 -17.99
N GLU A 121 -3.52 -12.08 -17.67
CA GLU A 121 -3.18 -10.71 -17.26
C GLU A 121 -3.25 -9.76 -18.45
N GLY A 122 -2.61 -10.12 -19.58
CA GLY A 122 -2.72 -9.36 -20.82
C GLY A 122 -4.16 -9.26 -21.34
N LEU A 123 -4.93 -10.36 -21.23
CA LEU A 123 -6.35 -10.38 -21.58
C LEU A 123 -7.18 -9.48 -20.65
N ALA A 124 -6.91 -9.52 -19.34
CA ALA A 124 -7.56 -8.67 -18.36
C ALA A 124 -7.27 -7.18 -18.62
N LYS A 125 -6.01 -6.82 -18.89
CA LYS A 125 -5.63 -5.44 -19.21
C LYS A 125 -6.36 -4.93 -20.45
N THR A 126 -6.40 -5.74 -21.50
CA THR A 126 -7.11 -5.41 -22.74
C THR A 126 -8.60 -5.23 -22.50
N ALA A 127 -9.22 -6.12 -21.72
CA ALA A 127 -10.64 -6.02 -21.36
C ALA A 127 -10.94 -4.75 -20.55
N LEU A 128 -10.09 -4.39 -19.59
CA LEU A 128 -10.23 -3.14 -18.85
C LEU A 128 -10.07 -1.92 -19.76
N GLY A 129 -9.08 -1.90 -20.64
CA GLY A 129 -8.85 -0.81 -21.60
C GLY A 129 -10.06 -0.56 -22.51
N ASN A 130 -10.73 -1.62 -22.97
CA ASN A 130 -11.94 -1.50 -23.78
C ASN A 130 -13.14 -0.90 -23.02
N GLU A 131 -13.17 -1.04 -21.68
CA GLU A 131 -14.28 -0.63 -20.82
C GLU A 131 -13.94 0.59 -19.94
N ILE A 132 -12.72 1.14 -20.07
CA ILE A 132 -12.15 2.10 -19.11
C ILE A 132 -13.00 3.35 -18.93
N SER A 133 -13.62 3.84 -20.01
CA SER A 133 -14.49 5.02 -19.97
C SER A 133 -15.71 4.83 -19.07
N GLY A 134 -16.24 3.60 -18.99
CA GLY A 134 -17.36 3.26 -18.10
C GLY A 134 -16.90 3.13 -16.65
N VAL A 135 -15.78 2.43 -16.44
CA VAL A 135 -15.19 2.22 -15.10
C VAL A 135 -14.78 3.55 -14.45
N VAL A 136 -14.08 4.43 -15.16
CA VAL A 136 -13.67 5.76 -14.68
C VAL A 136 -14.87 6.63 -14.35
N ARG A 137 -15.94 6.57 -15.16
CA ARG A 137 -17.18 7.30 -14.86
C ARG A 137 -17.85 6.80 -13.58
N ALA A 138 -17.90 5.49 -13.37
CA ALA A 138 -18.43 4.89 -12.15
C ALA A 138 -17.59 5.25 -10.92
N TYR A 139 -16.26 5.27 -11.06
CA TYR A 139 -15.32 5.76 -10.05
C TYR A 139 -15.64 7.21 -9.65
N HIS A 140 -15.71 8.14 -10.61
CA HIS A 140 -15.98 9.55 -10.30
C HIS A 140 -17.38 9.77 -9.74
N THR A 141 -18.35 8.96 -10.16
CA THR A 141 -19.70 8.99 -9.57
C THR A 141 -19.65 8.62 -8.09
N ALA A 142 -18.89 7.59 -7.72
CA ALA A 142 -18.70 7.20 -6.33
C ALA A 142 -17.96 8.28 -5.54
N GLN A 143 -16.87 8.83 -6.09
CA GLN A 143 -16.10 9.92 -5.49
C GLN A 143 -17.00 11.13 -5.18
N ASN A 144 -17.80 11.57 -6.16
CA ASN A 144 -18.74 12.68 -5.99
C ASN A 144 -19.84 12.39 -4.97
N TYR A 145 -20.31 11.14 -4.89
CA TYR A 145 -21.29 10.73 -3.89
C TYR A 145 -20.69 10.79 -2.49
N LEU A 146 -19.50 10.24 -2.31
CA LEU A 146 -18.82 10.16 -1.00
C LEU A 146 -18.34 11.54 -0.50
N LEU A 147 -18.08 12.49 -1.42
CA LEU A 147 -17.79 13.88 -1.06
C LEU A 147 -18.96 14.59 -0.37
N LYS A 148 -20.20 14.09 -0.50
CA LYS A 148 -21.38 14.65 0.17
C LYS A 148 -21.47 14.30 1.67
N GLY A 149 -20.56 13.47 2.17
CA GLY A 149 -20.53 12.99 3.54
C GLY A 149 -20.70 11.46 3.59
N GLY A 150 -19.91 10.81 4.43
CA GLY A 150 -19.87 9.36 4.55
C GLY A 150 -18.55 8.91 5.18
N PRO A 151 -18.42 7.63 5.54
CA PRO A 151 -17.17 7.12 6.08
C PRO A 151 -16.08 7.08 4.99
N HIS A 152 -14.82 7.13 5.41
CA HIS A 152 -13.69 7.02 4.48
C HIS A 152 -13.68 5.65 3.81
N HIS A 153 -13.61 5.61 2.48
CA HIS A 153 -13.46 4.39 1.71
C HIS A 153 -12.06 4.36 1.10
N ASP A 154 -11.36 3.23 1.20
CA ASP A 154 -9.93 3.16 0.89
C ASP A 154 -9.66 2.92 -0.61
N TYR A 155 -10.46 2.04 -1.22
CA TYR A 155 -10.27 1.59 -2.61
C TYR A 155 -11.58 1.57 -3.40
N ALA A 156 -11.45 1.76 -4.70
CA ALA A 156 -12.44 1.35 -5.70
C ALA A 156 -11.96 0.08 -6.38
N VAL A 157 -12.80 -0.95 -6.40
CA VAL A 157 -12.52 -2.27 -6.98
C VAL A 157 -13.44 -2.49 -8.18
N ALA A 158 -12.86 -2.69 -9.36
CA ALA A 158 -13.58 -2.94 -10.59
C ALA A 158 -13.50 -4.41 -11.00
N ARG A 159 -14.64 -5.05 -11.25
CA ARG A 159 -14.67 -6.44 -11.75
C ARG A 159 -14.99 -6.45 -13.24
N VAL A 160 -14.04 -6.93 -14.03
CA VAL A 160 -14.11 -6.93 -15.49
C VAL A 160 -14.22 -8.36 -16.00
N PRO A 161 -15.29 -8.69 -16.76
CA PRO A 161 -15.39 -10.00 -17.41
C PRO A 161 -14.27 -10.19 -18.44
N VAL A 162 -13.62 -11.35 -18.41
CA VAL A 162 -12.54 -11.74 -19.33
C VAL A 162 -12.90 -13.07 -19.98
N THR A 163 -12.75 -13.14 -21.30
CA THR A 163 -12.96 -14.39 -22.05
C THR A 163 -11.62 -14.88 -22.58
N CYS A 164 -11.25 -16.11 -22.20
CA CYS A 164 -10.06 -16.77 -22.70
C CYS A 164 -10.31 -17.35 -24.09
N SER A 165 -9.26 -17.45 -24.92
CA SER A 165 -9.29 -18.14 -26.22
C SER A 165 -9.80 -19.58 -26.17
N CYS A 166 -9.67 -20.27 -25.04
CA CYS A 166 -10.24 -21.62 -24.84
C CYS A 166 -11.76 -21.63 -24.57
N GLY A 167 -12.43 -20.48 -24.58
CA GLY A 167 -13.83 -20.32 -24.20
C GLY A 167 -14.07 -20.21 -22.68
N GLY A 168 -13.01 -20.29 -21.88
CA GLY A 168 -13.08 -20.07 -20.43
C GLY A 168 -13.55 -18.65 -20.09
N ARG A 169 -14.50 -18.53 -19.15
CA ARG A 169 -14.98 -17.25 -18.64
C ARG A 169 -14.33 -16.98 -17.29
N HIS A 170 -13.76 -15.80 -17.18
CA HIS A 170 -13.03 -15.33 -16.00
C HIS A 170 -13.56 -13.94 -15.60
N THR A 171 -13.25 -13.53 -14.38
CA THR A 171 -13.48 -12.18 -13.87
C THR A 171 -12.16 -11.67 -13.34
N ALA A 172 -11.65 -10.59 -13.93
CA ALA A 172 -10.48 -9.89 -13.43
C ALA A 172 -10.91 -8.84 -12.40
N THR A 173 -10.26 -8.83 -11.24
CA THR A 173 -10.49 -7.88 -10.16
C THR A 173 -9.38 -6.86 -10.17
N PHE A 174 -9.72 -5.64 -10.55
CA PHE A 174 -8.83 -4.48 -10.55
C PHE A 174 -9.13 -3.58 -9.37
N TYR A 175 -8.17 -2.79 -8.92
CA TYR A 175 -8.41 -1.78 -7.89
C TYR A 175 -7.57 -0.51 -8.08
N ALA A 176 -8.10 0.60 -7.59
CA ALA A 176 -7.41 1.88 -7.50
C ALA A 176 -7.73 2.51 -6.14
N ARG A 177 -6.80 3.31 -5.61
CA ARG A 177 -7.05 4.05 -4.37
C ARG A 177 -8.18 5.05 -4.58
N LEU A 178 -9.12 5.12 -3.65
CA LEU A 178 -10.20 6.08 -3.73
C LEU A 178 -9.73 7.42 -3.14
N LEU A 179 -9.32 8.33 -4.02
CA LEU A 179 -8.84 9.65 -3.63
C LEU A 179 -10.03 10.60 -3.33
N MET A 180 -10.03 11.21 -2.15
CA MET A 180 -11.00 12.24 -1.75
C MET A 180 -10.39 13.64 -1.91
N GLY A 181 -11.18 14.62 -2.36
CA GLY A 181 -10.74 16.02 -2.50
C GLY A 181 -10.02 16.33 -3.81
N THR A 182 -8.88 17.03 -3.75
CA THR A 182 -8.15 17.55 -4.93
C THR A 182 -7.26 16.52 -5.65
N GLY A 183 -7.30 15.25 -5.23
CA GLY A 183 -6.54 14.19 -5.89
C GLY A 183 -7.12 13.86 -7.26
N THR A 184 -6.25 13.72 -8.27
CA THR A 184 -6.67 13.23 -9.59
C THR A 184 -6.91 11.72 -9.50
N GLY A 185 -8.17 11.29 -9.58
CA GLY A 185 -8.53 9.88 -9.69
C GLY A 185 -7.96 9.22 -10.96
N PRO A 186 -8.20 7.91 -11.16
CA PRO A 186 -7.72 7.18 -12.32
C PRO A 186 -8.32 7.77 -13.61
N THR A 187 -7.49 7.83 -14.66
CA THR A 187 -7.84 8.34 -15.99
C THR A 187 -7.63 7.31 -17.09
N SER A 188 -6.89 6.25 -16.81
CA SER A 188 -6.53 5.17 -17.74
C SER A 188 -6.53 3.81 -17.04
N GLU A 189 -6.49 2.75 -17.83
CA GLU A 189 -6.38 1.37 -17.35
C GLU A 189 -5.07 1.11 -16.58
N ASN A 190 -4.02 1.89 -16.82
CA ASN A 190 -2.75 1.76 -16.12
C ASN A 190 -2.79 2.32 -14.70
N ASP A 191 -3.84 3.09 -14.36
CA ASP A 191 -4.07 3.61 -13.00
C ASP A 191 -4.75 2.57 -12.08
N PHE A 192 -5.14 1.42 -12.64
CA PHE A 192 -5.71 0.30 -11.91
C PHE A 192 -4.70 -0.86 -11.79
N LEU A 193 -4.63 -1.44 -10.59
CA LEU A 193 -3.80 -2.58 -10.27
C LEU A 193 -4.62 -3.87 -10.36
N LEU A 194 -4.05 -4.93 -10.93
CA LEU A 194 -4.70 -6.25 -11.00
C LEU A 194 -4.46 -7.02 -9.70
N ALA A 195 -5.54 -7.34 -8.97
CA ALA A 195 -5.46 -8.07 -7.71
C ALA A 195 -5.79 -9.56 -7.85
N ASP A 196 -6.65 -9.94 -8.80
CA ASP A 196 -7.09 -11.34 -8.97
C ASP A 196 -7.63 -11.60 -10.37
N VAL A 197 -7.57 -12.86 -10.82
CA VAL A 197 -8.37 -13.35 -11.94
C VAL A 197 -9.03 -14.68 -11.57
N SER A 198 -10.37 -14.68 -11.49
CA SER A 198 -11.13 -15.85 -11.03
C SER A 198 -10.89 -17.08 -11.92
N GLY A 199 -10.63 -18.23 -11.31
CA GLY A 199 -10.42 -19.50 -12.03
C GLY A 199 -9.08 -19.57 -12.78
N ALA A 200 -8.15 -18.66 -12.50
CA ALA A 200 -6.75 -18.82 -12.86
C ALA A 200 -6.09 -19.89 -11.97
N LYS A 201 -5.10 -20.61 -12.50
CA LYS A 201 -4.31 -21.61 -11.76
C LYS A 201 -3.09 -21.00 -11.07
N PHE A 202 -3.25 -19.86 -10.38
CA PHE A 202 -2.12 -19.09 -9.89
C PHE A 202 -1.29 -19.83 -8.82
N GLU A 203 -1.90 -20.70 -8.01
CA GLU A 203 -1.17 -21.53 -7.04
C GLU A 203 -0.19 -22.48 -7.73
N GLU A 204 -0.58 -23.09 -8.86
CA GLU A 204 0.30 -23.95 -9.67
C GLU A 204 1.44 -23.16 -10.30
N THR A 205 1.21 -21.89 -10.67
CA THR A 205 2.26 -21.00 -11.19
C THR A 205 3.29 -20.64 -10.11
N LEU A 206 2.92 -20.73 -8.83
CA LEU A 206 3.78 -20.40 -7.70
C LEU A 206 4.42 -21.64 -7.02
N ASP A 207 4.56 -22.74 -7.74
CA ASP A 207 5.20 -23.97 -7.23
C ASP A 207 6.21 -24.53 -8.24
N GLY A 208 7.46 -24.70 -7.81
CA GLY A 208 8.53 -25.31 -8.59
C GLY A 208 9.82 -24.49 -8.70
N ILE A 209 10.63 -24.84 -9.71
CA ILE A 209 11.92 -24.21 -9.99
C ILE A 209 11.71 -23.12 -11.05
N VAL A 210 12.03 -21.87 -10.69
CA VAL A 210 11.87 -20.69 -11.55
C VAL A 210 13.18 -19.90 -11.61
N SER A 211 13.32 -18.97 -12.56
CA SER A 211 14.45 -18.05 -12.50
C SER A 211 14.32 -17.09 -11.30
N LYS A 212 15.44 -16.53 -10.81
CA LYS A 212 15.39 -15.48 -9.79
C LYS A 212 14.52 -14.30 -10.21
N ASP A 213 14.61 -13.93 -11.48
CA ASP A 213 13.85 -12.80 -12.02
C ASP A 213 12.36 -13.11 -11.98
N ASP A 214 11.94 -14.31 -12.38
CA ASP A 214 10.55 -14.77 -12.27
C ASP A 214 10.07 -14.82 -10.82
N ALA A 215 10.91 -15.32 -9.89
CA ALA A 215 10.56 -15.35 -8.47
C ALA A 215 10.29 -13.94 -7.91
N MET A 216 11.10 -12.95 -8.32
CA MET A 216 10.87 -11.57 -7.94
C MET A 216 9.62 -11.00 -8.61
N ASP A 217 9.42 -11.21 -9.92
CA ASP A 217 8.23 -10.78 -10.65
C ASP A 217 6.93 -11.31 -10.03
N LEU A 218 6.92 -12.59 -9.65
CA LEU A 218 5.79 -13.25 -9.00
C LEU A 218 5.55 -12.68 -7.59
N LEU A 219 6.62 -12.41 -6.83
CA LEU A 219 6.53 -11.74 -5.53
C LEU A 219 5.97 -10.32 -5.65
N GLU A 220 6.36 -9.54 -6.66
CA GLU A 220 5.79 -8.20 -6.92
C GLU A 220 4.27 -8.28 -7.11
N LYS A 221 3.81 -9.22 -7.95
CA LYS A 221 2.39 -9.42 -8.23
C LYS A 221 1.62 -9.88 -7.00
N LEU A 222 2.23 -10.74 -6.17
CA LEU A 222 1.67 -11.14 -4.88
C LEU A 222 1.58 -9.97 -3.90
N ILE A 223 2.61 -9.12 -3.78
CA ILE A 223 2.57 -7.93 -2.92
C ILE A 223 1.45 -6.98 -3.37
N ILE A 224 1.28 -6.76 -4.67
CA ILE A 224 0.16 -5.96 -5.20
C ILE A 224 -1.19 -6.57 -4.82
N ARG A 225 -1.36 -7.88 -4.99
CA ARG A 225 -2.56 -8.60 -4.54
C ARG A 225 -2.78 -8.43 -3.02
N TRP A 226 -1.75 -8.65 -2.20
CA TRP A 226 -1.84 -8.52 -0.75
C TRP A 226 -2.07 -7.08 -0.29
N ASN A 227 -1.65 -6.09 -1.08
CA ASN A 227 -1.99 -4.69 -0.84
C ASN A 227 -3.51 -4.44 -0.88
N LEU A 228 -4.28 -5.24 -1.60
CA LEU A 228 -5.74 -5.22 -1.52
C LEU A 228 -6.29 -6.18 -0.44
N LEU A 229 -5.82 -7.44 -0.42
CA LEU A 229 -6.52 -8.52 0.30
C LEU A 229 -6.09 -8.73 1.75
N ALA A 230 -4.84 -8.41 2.06
CA ALA A 230 -4.23 -8.69 3.34
C ALA A 230 -4.40 -7.56 4.35
N ASP A 231 -4.65 -7.93 5.61
CA ASP A 231 -4.62 -7.03 6.77
C ASP A 231 -3.18 -6.68 7.16
N GLN A 232 -2.24 -7.58 6.89
CA GLN A 232 -0.81 -7.38 7.12
C GLN A 232 0.01 -8.09 6.03
N ILE A 233 1.14 -7.50 5.64
CA ILE A 233 2.11 -8.14 4.74
C ILE A 233 3.38 -8.41 5.53
N LEU A 234 3.91 -9.63 5.48
CA LEU A 234 5.14 -10.00 6.14
C LEU A 234 6.17 -10.47 5.12
N ILE A 235 7.28 -9.76 5.02
CA ILE A 235 8.43 -10.13 4.20
C ILE A 235 9.52 -10.63 5.15
N VAL A 236 10.01 -11.85 4.96
CA VAL A 236 11.10 -12.42 5.76
C VAL A 236 12.22 -12.86 4.85
N SER A 237 13.37 -12.19 4.93
CA SER A 237 14.57 -12.60 4.21
C SER A 237 15.84 -12.23 4.99
N PRO A 238 16.77 -13.17 5.20
CA PRO A 238 18.03 -12.89 5.89
C PRO A 238 18.93 -11.95 5.08
N PHE A 239 18.79 -11.95 3.75
CA PHE A 239 19.63 -11.21 2.82
C PHE A 239 18.80 -10.41 1.83
N VAL A 240 19.28 -9.22 1.49
CA VAL A 240 18.78 -8.36 0.42
C VAL A 240 19.97 -8.07 -0.48
N GLY A 241 19.88 -8.45 -1.75
CA GLY A 241 21.01 -8.37 -2.67
C GLY A 241 22.08 -9.46 -2.46
N THR A 242 23.31 -9.19 -2.92
CA THR A 242 24.46 -10.11 -2.82
C THR A 242 25.69 -9.40 -2.24
N THR A 243 26.62 -10.17 -1.67
CA THR A 243 27.79 -9.67 -0.92
C THR A 243 28.76 -8.80 -1.75
N PHE A 244 28.71 -8.86 -3.08
CA PHE A 244 29.64 -8.15 -3.97
C PHE A 244 28.95 -7.06 -4.81
N MET A 245 27.76 -6.60 -4.42
CA MET A 245 27.08 -5.53 -5.15
C MET A 245 27.54 -4.14 -4.72
N SER A 246 27.46 -3.17 -5.63
CA SER A 246 27.71 -1.76 -5.32
C SER A 246 26.60 -1.19 -4.43
N SER A 247 26.92 -0.16 -3.64
CA SER A 247 25.96 0.55 -2.79
C SER A 247 24.74 1.04 -3.58
N GLU A 248 24.94 1.57 -4.78
CA GLU A 248 23.87 1.96 -5.72
C GLU A 248 22.90 0.80 -6.04
N LYS A 249 23.43 -0.38 -6.40
CA LYS A 249 22.60 -1.55 -6.70
C LYS A 249 21.89 -2.08 -5.47
N GLN A 250 22.54 -1.99 -4.31
CA GLN A 250 21.93 -2.37 -3.04
C GLN A 250 20.74 -1.45 -2.73
N LEU A 251 20.93 -0.13 -2.81
CA LEU A 251 19.88 0.87 -2.60
C LEU A 251 18.72 0.68 -3.57
N ALA A 252 18.98 0.44 -4.85
CA ALA A 252 17.93 0.19 -5.83
C ALA A 252 17.01 -0.99 -5.47
N ILE A 253 17.55 -2.07 -4.88
CA ILE A 253 16.72 -3.20 -4.41
C ILE A 253 15.89 -2.79 -3.21
N TRP A 254 16.45 -2.00 -2.29
CA TRP A 254 15.71 -1.50 -1.14
C TRP A 254 14.61 -0.53 -1.55
N GLU A 255 14.90 0.43 -2.43
CA GLU A 255 13.91 1.36 -2.98
C GLU A 255 12.77 0.64 -3.69
N TRP A 256 13.11 -0.37 -4.50
CA TRP A 256 12.13 -1.23 -5.15
C TRP A 256 11.23 -1.94 -4.13
N LEU A 257 11.82 -2.62 -3.13
CA LEU A 257 11.06 -3.37 -2.14
C LEU A 257 10.17 -2.45 -1.30
N LEU A 258 10.76 -1.37 -0.78
CA LEU A 258 10.09 -0.42 0.11
C LEU A 258 9.01 0.36 -0.64
N GLY A 259 9.22 0.70 -1.91
CA GLY A 259 8.22 1.36 -2.76
C GLY A 259 7.00 0.48 -3.08
N MET A 260 7.10 -0.84 -2.95
CA MET A 260 5.97 -1.75 -3.15
C MET A 260 5.17 -2.04 -1.89
N LEU A 261 5.80 -1.91 -0.72
CA LEU A 261 5.21 -2.29 0.56
C LEU A 261 4.46 -1.12 1.17
N ASP A 262 3.19 -1.35 1.54
CA ASP A 262 2.44 -0.36 2.31
C ASP A 262 3.03 -0.23 3.72
N SER A 263 3.61 0.93 4.04
CA SER A 263 4.21 1.24 5.35
C SER A 263 3.25 1.11 6.54
N GLU A 264 1.93 1.13 6.31
CA GLU A 264 0.94 1.05 7.37
C GLU A 264 0.54 -0.38 7.74
N LYS A 265 0.82 -1.35 6.86
CA LYS A 265 0.46 -2.76 7.07
C LYS A 265 1.56 -3.77 6.79
N SER A 266 2.71 -3.36 6.28
CA SER A 266 3.79 -4.29 5.96
C SER A 266 4.84 -4.33 7.08
N VAL A 267 5.44 -5.49 7.28
CA VAL A 267 6.53 -5.73 8.22
C VAL A 267 7.64 -6.42 7.46
N PHE A 268 8.85 -5.88 7.53
CA PHE A 268 10.02 -6.51 6.94
C PHE A 268 10.96 -7.06 8.04
N LEU A 269 11.21 -8.37 8.01
CA LEU A 269 12.15 -9.06 8.89
C LEU A 269 13.43 -9.40 8.14
N THR A 270 14.54 -8.80 8.57
CA THR A 270 15.87 -9.07 8.04
C THR A 270 16.92 -9.15 9.15
N ARG A 271 18.11 -9.64 8.82
CA ARG A 271 19.23 -9.69 9.78
C ARG A 271 19.75 -8.28 10.05
N GLY A 272 20.21 -8.05 11.28
CA GLY A 272 20.84 -6.78 11.65
C GLY A 272 22.03 -6.40 10.77
N ALA A 273 22.82 -7.37 10.32
CA ALA A 273 23.94 -7.09 9.42
C ALA A 273 23.47 -6.57 8.05
N THR A 274 22.40 -7.17 7.50
CA THR A 274 21.77 -6.73 6.25
C THR A 274 21.18 -5.32 6.39
N TRP A 275 20.56 -5.05 7.52
CA TRP A 275 20.05 -3.71 7.86
C TRP A 275 21.18 -2.66 7.99
N MET A 276 22.26 -2.98 8.70
CA MET A 276 23.40 -2.09 8.86
C MET A 276 24.10 -1.81 7.53
N ALA A 277 24.18 -2.80 6.63
CA ALA A 277 24.72 -2.60 5.29
C ALA A 277 23.86 -1.61 4.48
N TYR A 278 22.54 -1.66 4.59
CA TYR A 278 21.65 -0.67 3.98
C TYR A 278 21.87 0.74 4.55
N ARG A 279 21.90 0.90 5.88
CA ARG A 279 22.20 2.20 6.50
C ARG A 279 23.54 2.76 6.03
N LYS A 280 24.56 1.91 5.90
CA LYS A 280 25.87 2.32 5.40
C LYS A 280 25.80 2.78 3.94
N ALA A 281 25.06 2.04 3.09
CA ALA A 281 24.87 2.42 1.69
C ALA A 281 24.16 3.77 1.56
N MET A 282 23.16 4.06 2.41
CA MET A 282 22.49 5.38 2.46
C MET A 282 23.46 6.50 2.79
N GLU A 283 24.29 6.33 3.82
CA GLU A 283 25.29 7.34 4.22
C GLU A 283 26.35 7.54 3.12
N GLU A 284 26.78 6.47 2.44
CA GLU A 284 27.70 6.54 1.30
C GLU A 284 27.10 7.29 0.10
N ASP A 285 25.78 7.26 -0.06
CA ASP A 285 25.03 8.00 -1.08
C ASP A 285 24.63 9.43 -0.63
N GLY A 286 25.11 9.86 0.54
CA GLY A 286 24.86 11.21 1.08
C GLY A 286 23.52 11.39 1.78
N ILE A 287 22.78 10.31 2.05
CA ILE A 287 21.53 10.33 2.80
C ILE A 287 21.82 10.11 4.28
N SER A 288 21.72 11.18 5.09
CA SER A 288 21.98 11.10 6.53
C SER A 288 20.87 10.36 7.27
N VAL A 289 21.16 9.14 7.74
CA VAL A 289 20.19 8.30 8.45
C VAL A 289 19.82 8.91 9.80
N ASN A 290 20.80 9.49 10.49
CA ASN A 290 20.57 10.17 11.77
C ASN A 290 19.62 11.37 11.62
N LEU A 291 19.69 12.08 10.50
CA LEU A 291 18.80 13.19 10.21
C LEU A 291 17.38 12.70 9.93
N LEU A 292 17.24 11.62 9.16
CA LEU A 292 15.95 11.00 8.90
C LEU A 292 15.28 10.53 10.20
N GLU A 293 16.01 9.81 11.05
CA GLU A 293 15.53 9.34 12.36
C GLU A 293 15.16 10.51 13.29
N LYS A 294 15.93 11.60 13.29
CA LYS A 294 15.63 12.82 14.07
C LYS A 294 14.30 13.45 13.66
N PHE A 295 13.92 13.32 12.40
CA PHE A 295 12.75 13.95 11.81
C PHE A 295 11.58 13.01 11.55
N GLY A 296 11.68 11.72 11.90
CA GLY A 296 10.62 10.74 11.62
C GLY A 296 10.41 10.49 10.12
N LEU A 297 11.44 10.74 9.31
CA LEU A 297 11.43 10.60 7.86
C LEU A 297 12.00 9.25 7.40
N GLU A 298 12.46 8.41 8.33
CA GLU A 298 12.88 7.05 8.04
C GLU A 298 11.74 6.21 7.47
N ASN A 299 12.10 5.12 6.78
CA ASN A 299 11.11 4.16 6.33
C ASN A 299 10.53 3.40 7.55
N ARG A 300 9.20 3.34 7.66
CA ARG A 300 8.50 2.73 8.81
C ARG A 300 8.50 1.21 8.81
N LEU A 301 8.82 0.58 7.68
CA LEU A 301 8.84 -0.87 7.49
C LEU A 301 10.02 -1.56 8.18
N VAL A 302 10.93 -0.77 8.77
CA VAL A 302 12.26 -1.20 9.13
C VAL A 302 12.28 -2.13 10.35
N ALA A 303 12.53 -3.40 10.03
CA ALA A 303 13.24 -4.42 10.81
C ALA A 303 12.82 -4.59 12.26
N MET A 304 11.72 -5.32 12.46
CA MET A 304 11.52 -5.97 13.74
C MET A 304 12.63 -7.00 14.00
N ASP A 305 13.23 -6.89 15.17
CA ASP A 305 14.27 -7.79 15.70
C ASP A 305 15.57 -7.82 14.88
N ALA A 306 16.14 -6.65 14.58
CA ALA A 306 17.51 -6.47 14.06
C ALA A 306 18.62 -7.20 14.86
N ARG A 307 18.30 -7.86 15.98
CA ARG A 307 19.21 -8.62 16.82
C ARG A 307 19.15 -10.14 16.56
N LYS A 308 18.19 -10.64 15.78
CA LYS A 308 18.10 -12.06 15.44
C LYS A 308 19.01 -12.37 14.24
N GLN A 309 20.16 -12.98 14.53
CA GLN A 309 21.16 -13.36 13.51
C GLN A 309 21.00 -14.82 13.03
N ASP A 310 20.24 -15.63 13.76
CA ASP A 310 20.18 -17.08 13.65
C ASP A 310 19.01 -17.61 12.78
N PHE A 311 18.49 -16.81 11.85
CA PHE A 311 17.49 -17.29 10.89
C PHE A 311 18.00 -17.25 9.44
N HIS A 312 17.65 -18.27 8.67
CA HIS A 312 17.90 -18.35 7.23
C HIS A 312 16.60 -18.57 6.42
N ALA A 313 15.46 -18.49 7.11
CA ALA A 313 14.13 -18.64 6.53
C ALA A 313 13.85 -17.53 5.52
N LYS A 314 13.25 -17.90 4.39
CA LYS A 314 12.83 -17.00 3.31
C LYS A 314 11.37 -17.31 3.01
N PHE A 315 10.51 -16.39 3.38
CA PHE A 315 9.09 -16.49 3.08
C PHE A 315 8.45 -15.11 3.09
N PHE A 316 7.37 -15.01 2.34
CA PHE A 316 6.62 -13.80 2.10
C PHE A 316 5.15 -14.15 2.28
N ALA A 317 4.41 -13.34 3.04
CA ALA A 317 3.05 -13.68 3.39
C ALA A 317 2.12 -12.48 3.33
N GLY A 318 0.97 -12.67 2.67
CA GLY A 318 -0.22 -11.87 2.86
C GLY A 318 -1.07 -12.50 3.96
N ILE A 319 -1.37 -11.73 5.00
CA ILE A 319 -2.03 -12.21 6.21
C ILE A 319 -3.39 -11.54 6.34
N SER A 320 -4.44 -12.35 6.45
CA SER A 320 -5.79 -11.90 6.83
C SER A 320 -6.33 -12.75 7.97
N GLU A 321 -7.49 -12.38 8.52
CA GLU A 321 -8.14 -13.17 9.57
C GLU A 321 -8.50 -14.59 9.12
N SER A 322 -9.02 -14.75 7.90
CA SER A 322 -9.50 -16.04 7.38
C SER A 322 -8.43 -16.86 6.68
N VAL A 323 -7.53 -16.19 5.95
CA VAL A 323 -6.52 -16.83 5.11
C VAL A 323 -5.18 -16.09 5.19
N CYS A 324 -4.12 -16.87 5.24
CA CYS A 324 -2.74 -16.44 5.05
C CYS A 324 -2.24 -17.10 3.76
N GLU A 325 -1.88 -16.28 2.79
CA GLU A 325 -1.21 -16.69 1.55
C GLU A 325 0.31 -16.61 1.79
N VAL A 326 1.04 -17.71 1.60
CA VAL A 326 2.48 -17.75 1.87
C VAL A 326 3.23 -18.25 0.65
N MET A 327 4.14 -17.42 0.15
CA MET A 327 5.20 -17.82 -0.79
C MET A 327 6.47 -18.10 0.01
N SER A 328 7.10 -19.26 -0.18
CA SER A 328 8.32 -19.65 0.54
C SER A 328 9.28 -20.39 -0.37
N GLY A 329 10.57 -20.40 -0.04
CA GLY A 329 11.54 -21.05 -0.92
C GLY A 329 12.99 -20.73 -0.61
N SER A 330 13.85 -20.90 -1.61
CA SER A 330 15.26 -20.53 -1.56
C SER A 330 15.52 -19.07 -1.97
N ALA A 331 14.54 -18.41 -2.59
CA ALA A 331 14.65 -17.08 -3.17
C ALA A 331 15.02 -16.00 -2.12
N ASN A 332 16.22 -15.42 -2.29
CA ASN A 332 16.55 -14.15 -1.65
C ASN A 332 15.96 -12.99 -2.47
N LEU A 333 15.92 -11.81 -1.87
CA LEU A 333 15.46 -10.57 -2.52
C LEU A 333 16.55 -10.03 -3.46
N VAL A 334 16.73 -10.67 -4.61
CA VAL A 334 17.69 -10.27 -5.65
C VAL A 334 17.36 -10.90 -7.01
N ARG A 335 17.52 -10.11 -8.07
CA ARG A 335 17.44 -10.53 -9.48
C ARG A 335 18.77 -11.10 -9.98
N GLY A 336 18.74 -12.00 -10.96
CA GLY A 336 19.96 -12.54 -11.55
C GLY A 336 19.84 -13.88 -12.28
N PRO A 337 20.95 -14.42 -12.78
CA PRO A 337 20.96 -15.50 -13.77
C PRO A 337 20.71 -16.92 -13.21
N SER A 338 20.57 -17.07 -11.90
CA SER A 338 20.35 -18.39 -11.29
C SER A 338 18.87 -18.70 -11.10
N VAL A 339 18.58 -19.95 -10.74
CA VAL A 339 17.22 -20.41 -10.43
C VAL A 339 16.97 -20.46 -8.93
N GLU A 340 15.71 -20.47 -8.54
CA GLU A 340 15.21 -20.59 -7.17
C GLU A 340 14.07 -21.60 -7.12
N ASN A 341 13.99 -22.36 -6.03
CA ASN A 341 12.80 -23.14 -5.74
C ASN A 341 11.81 -22.27 -4.95
N ILE A 342 10.59 -22.14 -5.45
CA ILE A 342 9.49 -21.46 -4.79
C ILE A 342 8.33 -22.44 -4.56
N GLY A 343 7.53 -22.17 -3.54
CA GLY A 343 6.29 -22.87 -3.28
C GLY A 343 5.29 -21.92 -2.63
N PHE A 344 4.01 -22.14 -2.92
CA PHE A 344 2.92 -21.33 -2.40
C PHE A 344 1.90 -22.16 -1.65
N LYS A 345 1.34 -21.55 -0.60
CA LYS A 345 0.27 -22.18 0.17
C LYS A 345 -0.65 -21.15 0.79
N ALA A 346 -1.95 -21.33 0.59
CA ALA A 346 -2.98 -20.73 1.42
C ALA A 346 -3.25 -21.60 2.66
N MET A 347 -3.32 -20.99 3.84
CA MET A 347 -3.68 -21.66 5.09
C MET A 347 -4.43 -20.72 6.02
N ASN A 348 -5.14 -21.24 7.02
CA ASN A 348 -5.76 -20.38 8.02
C ASN A 348 -4.72 -19.72 8.93
N ARG A 349 -5.14 -18.68 9.65
CA ARG A 349 -4.27 -17.88 10.51
C ARG A 349 -3.55 -18.70 11.59
N SER A 350 -4.26 -19.59 12.28
CA SER A 350 -3.67 -20.42 13.34
C SER A 350 -2.56 -21.34 12.81
N ALA A 351 -2.77 -21.98 11.66
CA ALA A 351 -1.76 -22.82 11.03
C ALA A 351 -0.53 -22.01 10.58
N PHE A 352 -0.73 -20.77 10.12
CA PHE A 352 0.38 -19.86 9.79
C PHE A 352 1.19 -19.49 11.03
N GLU A 353 0.53 -19.13 12.12
CA GLU A 353 1.17 -18.78 13.39
C GLU A 353 2.05 -19.94 13.91
N GLU A 354 1.49 -21.15 13.99
CA GLU A 354 2.18 -22.35 14.46
C GLU A 354 3.39 -22.73 13.58
N ARG A 355 3.22 -22.67 12.26
CA ARG A 355 4.22 -23.19 11.30
C ARG A 355 5.32 -22.18 10.98
N TYR A 356 5.02 -20.89 11.01
CA TYR A 356 5.97 -19.84 10.64
C TYR A 356 6.37 -18.97 11.83
N LEU A 357 5.41 -18.29 12.48
CA LEU A 357 5.74 -17.24 13.46
C LEU A 357 6.33 -17.79 14.76
N GLU A 358 5.72 -18.83 15.33
CA GLU A 358 6.21 -19.45 16.57
C GLU A 358 7.60 -20.07 16.38
N ARG A 359 7.85 -20.65 15.19
CA ARG A 359 9.14 -21.23 14.82
C ARG A 359 10.25 -20.18 14.72
N MET A 360 9.90 -18.95 14.34
CA MET A 360 10.85 -17.84 14.27
C MET A 360 11.31 -17.37 15.65
N LYS A 361 10.60 -17.69 16.75
CA LYS A 361 10.97 -17.30 18.13
C LYS A 361 11.38 -15.83 18.21
N LEU A 362 10.52 -14.94 17.69
CA LEU A 362 10.77 -13.51 17.70
C LEU A 362 10.78 -13.00 19.14
N LYS A 363 11.72 -12.11 19.50
CA LYS A 363 11.75 -11.52 20.84
C LYS A 363 10.58 -10.58 21.09
N THR A 364 10.11 -9.94 20.01
CA THR A 364 8.97 -9.03 20.02
C THR A 364 7.91 -9.61 19.08
N PRO A 365 6.64 -9.72 19.51
CA PRO A 365 5.57 -10.15 18.62
C PRO A 365 5.40 -9.14 17.49
N LEU A 366 4.92 -9.61 16.33
CA LEU A 366 4.59 -8.72 15.21
C LEU A 366 3.61 -7.62 15.67
N PRO A 367 3.71 -6.39 15.14
CA PRO A 367 2.75 -5.34 15.44
C PRO A 367 1.37 -5.86 15.04
N ALA A 368 0.38 -5.54 15.86
CA ALA A 368 -1.00 -5.81 15.51
C ALA A 368 -1.33 -5.07 14.21
N PRO A 369 -2.03 -5.70 13.25
CA PRO A 369 -2.51 -4.99 12.08
C PRO A 369 -3.39 -3.82 12.51
N LYS A 370 -3.25 -2.67 11.85
CA LYS A 370 -4.20 -1.56 12.02
C LYS A 370 -5.53 -2.01 11.45
N ARG A 371 -6.44 -2.46 12.32
CA ARG A 371 -7.80 -2.82 11.94
C ARG A 371 -8.59 -1.56 11.61
N ALA A 372 -8.53 -1.14 10.35
CA ALA A 372 -9.48 -0.17 9.80
C ALA A 372 -10.75 -0.91 9.38
N SER A 373 -11.91 -0.27 9.56
CA SER A 373 -13.15 -0.72 8.92
C SER A 373 -12.95 -0.81 7.41
N LYS A 374 -13.34 -1.91 6.78
CA LYS A 374 -13.10 -2.14 5.36
C LYS A 374 -14.23 -1.52 4.56
N TYR A 375 -14.12 -0.23 4.28
CA TYR A 375 -15.07 0.48 3.44
C TYR A 375 -14.47 0.70 2.06
N TRP A 376 -15.17 0.27 1.01
CA TRP A 376 -14.65 0.31 -0.35
C TRP A 376 -15.78 0.40 -1.37
N VAL A 377 -15.45 0.74 -2.61
CA VAL A 377 -16.44 0.90 -3.68
C VAL A 377 -16.32 -0.24 -4.66
N LEU A 378 -17.39 -0.98 -4.88
CA LEU A 378 -17.49 -1.97 -5.94
C LEU A 378 -17.95 -1.32 -7.24
N ILE A 379 -17.21 -1.53 -8.32
CA ILE A 379 -17.55 -1.11 -9.68
C ILE A 379 -17.80 -2.36 -10.52
N ASP A 380 -19.06 -2.54 -10.93
CA ASP A 380 -19.50 -3.69 -11.71
C ASP A 380 -20.28 -3.27 -12.95
N ARG A 381 -20.32 -4.17 -13.94
CA ARG A 381 -21.20 -4.05 -15.09
C ARG A 381 -22.60 -4.57 -14.76
N GLU A 382 -23.59 -3.70 -14.83
CA GLU A 382 -25.02 -3.99 -14.75
C GLU A 382 -25.67 -3.85 -16.15
N PRO A 383 -26.94 -4.27 -16.34
CA PRO A 383 -27.62 -4.14 -17.63
C PRO A 383 -27.66 -2.71 -18.19
N GLU A 384 -27.77 -1.69 -17.33
CA GLU A 384 -27.75 -0.29 -17.75
C GLU A 384 -26.33 0.30 -17.88
N GLY A 385 -25.29 -0.50 -17.67
CA GLY A 385 -23.89 -0.10 -17.77
C GLY A 385 -23.11 -0.24 -16.47
N TRP A 386 -21.95 0.41 -16.40
CA TRP A 386 -21.08 0.36 -15.22
C TRP A 386 -21.66 1.18 -14.06
N ARG A 387 -21.78 0.56 -12.88
CA ARG A 387 -22.26 1.21 -11.66
C ARG A 387 -21.28 1.03 -10.52
N SER A 388 -21.29 1.99 -9.60
CA SER A 388 -20.56 1.95 -8.34
C SER A 388 -21.50 1.73 -7.16
N ARG A 389 -21.06 0.92 -6.18
CA ARG A 389 -21.79 0.62 -4.95
C ARG A 389 -20.84 0.67 -3.76
N PRO A 390 -21.18 1.37 -2.66
CA PRO A 390 -20.37 1.32 -1.45
C PRO A 390 -20.54 -0.05 -0.77
N MET A 391 -19.44 -0.55 -0.24
CA MET A 391 -19.31 -1.85 0.42
C MET A 391 -18.76 -1.62 1.82
N PHE A 392 -19.31 -2.35 2.80
CA PHE A 392 -18.98 -2.16 4.20
C PHE A 392 -18.64 -3.49 4.86
N ASP A 393 -17.42 -3.59 5.40
CA ASP A 393 -16.92 -4.72 6.20
C ASP A 393 -17.11 -6.10 5.53
N VAL A 394 -16.99 -6.13 4.19
CA VAL A 394 -17.00 -7.34 3.38
C VAL A 394 -15.68 -7.51 2.62
N PRO A 395 -15.24 -8.76 2.35
CA PRO A 395 -14.02 -9.00 1.57
C PRO A 395 -14.09 -8.42 0.16
N TYR A 396 -12.96 -7.98 -0.38
CA TYR A 396 -12.88 -7.34 -1.71
C TYR A 396 -13.25 -8.24 -2.89
N ILE A 397 -12.97 -9.55 -2.78
CA ILE A 397 -13.20 -10.53 -3.87
C ILE A 397 -14.54 -11.26 -3.69
N GLU A 398 -14.95 -11.50 -2.44
CA GLU A 398 -16.27 -12.02 -2.13
C GLU A 398 -17.29 -10.88 -2.12
N GLY A 399 -17.67 -10.42 -3.32
CA GLY A 399 -18.74 -9.45 -3.47
C GLY A 399 -20.06 -9.91 -2.82
N PRO A 400 -21.08 -9.04 -2.73
CA PRO A 400 -22.33 -9.38 -2.07
C PRO A 400 -22.92 -10.60 -2.76
N LYS A 401 -23.17 -11.67 -1.98
CA LYS A 401 -23.84 -12.87 -2.50
C LYS A 401 -25.14 -12.42 -3.15
N PRO A 402 -25.47 -12.90 -4.38
CA PRO A 402 -26.79 -12.64 -4.94
C PRO A 402 -27.83 -13.06 -3.90
N LYS A 403 -28.83 -12.20 -3.65
CA LYS A 403 -30.00 -12.60 -2.86
C LYS A 403 -30.57 -13.83 -3.54
N THR A 404 -30.36 -15.01 -2.96
CA THR A 404 -31.17 -16.17 -3.28
C THR A 404 -32.60 -15.75 -3.02
N LEU A 405 -33.42 -15.75 -4.08
CA LEU A 405 -34.86 -15.61 -3.91
C LEU A 405 -35.29 -16.67 -2.89
N PRO A 406 -36.14 -16.31 -1.90
CA PRO A 406 -36.67 -17.32 -0.99
C PRO A 406 -37.27 -18.41 -1.85
N GLU A 407 -36.81 -19.65 -1.64
CA GLU A 407 -37.49 -20.82 -2.20
C GLU A 407 -38.97 -20.65 -1.86
N SER A 408 -39.79 -20.60 -2.91
CA SER A 408 -41.23 -20.58 -2.76
C SER A 408 -41.59 -21.80 -1.93
N SER A 409 -42.07 -21.57 -0.70
CA SER A 409 -42.66 -22.61 0.11
C SER A 409 -43.93 -23.10 -0.60
N SER A 410 -43.77 -24.06 -1.52
CA SER A 410 -44.87 -24.89 -2.00
C SER A 410 -45.18 -25.92 -0.94
N ASP A 411 -45.79 -25.48 0.15
CA ASP A 411 -46.46 -26.33 1.13
C ASP A 411 -47.77 -25.65 1.52
N VAL A 412 -48.76 -25.75 0.62
CA VAL A 412 -50.16 -25.74 1.02
C VAL A 412 -50.69 -27.11 0.65
N GLY A 413 -50.67 -27.99 1.64
CA GLY A 413 -51.29 -29.30 1.57
C GLY A 413 -52.78 -29.16 1.27
N ALA A 414 -53.27 -30.05 0.42
CA ALA A 414 -54.69 -30.27 0.22
C ALA A 414 -55.32 -30.69 1.56
N GLY A 415 -56.22 -29.84 2.04
CA GLY A 415 -56.94 -30.03 3.29
C GLY A 415 -58.16 -29.12 3.33
N HIS A 416 -59.00 -29.18 2.28
CA HIS A 416 -60.46 -29.15 2.31
C HIS A 416 -61.03 -29.43 0.93
#